data_AF-A0A2E3WLI8-F1
#
_entry.id   AF-A0A2E3WLI8-F1
#
_cell.length_a   1.000
_cell.length_b   1.000
_cell.length_c   1.000
_cell.angle_alpha   90.00
_cell.angle_beta   90.00
_cell.angle_gamma   90.00
#
_symmetry.space_group_name_H-M   'P 1'
#
loop_
_entity.id
_entity.type
_entity.pdbx_description
1 polymer ?
#
loop_
_entity_poly.entity_id
_entity_poly.type
_entity_poly.pdbx_seq_one_letter_code
_entity_poly.pdbx_strand_id
1 'polypeptide(L)'
;MQRASAILLNEQQAEQISVDASPMSPFTHDALGGTPTIMGAWNGGVVLLGRAQPSDDAADVDEALLRPDRREPGALKGPLLLTCADGEDVLNFTLEDYEQWLGGSDDETDGAASEAGALNENAD
;
A
#
# COMPACT_ATOMS: atom_id res chain seq x y z
N MET A 1 -3.15 19.38 -17.25
CA MET A 1 -2.41 18.74 -16.16
C MET A 1 -3.42 17.90 -15.41
N GLN A 2 -3.39 16.59 -15.59
CA GLN A 2 -4.24 15.69 -14.82
C GLN A 2 -3.59 15.54 -13.45
N ARG A 3 -4.33 15.87 -12.40
CA ARG A 3 -3.89 15.64 -11.02
C ARG A 3 -4.45 14.30 -10.58
N ALA A 4 -3.59 13.46 -10.02
CA ALA A 4 -3.95 12.22 -9.38
C ALA A 4 -3.73 12.33 -7.87
N SER A 5 -4.50 11.57 -7.11
CA SER A 5 -4.22 11.35 -5.69
C SER A 5 -3.21 10.20 -5.54
N ALA A 6 -2.24 10.39 -4.66
CA ALA A 6 -1.28 9.38 -4.26
C ALA A 6 -1.12 9.39 -2.74
N ILE A 7 -0.53 8.34 -2.18
CA ILE A 7 -0.34 8.19 -0.74
C ILE A 7 1.15 8.25 -0.43
N LEU A 8 1.54 9.24 0.35
CA LEU A 8 2.89 9.39 0.87
C LEU A 8 3.00 8.68 2.21
N LEU A 9 3.82 7.64 2.26
CA LEU A 9 4.16 6.89 3.46
C LEU A 9 5.43 7.47 4.08
N ASN A 10 5.29 7.95 5.30
CA ASN A 10 6.39 8.35 6.16
C ASN A 10 6.59 7.29 7.25
N GLU A 11 7.46 7.56 8.22
CA GLU A 11 7.82 6.63 9.32
C GLU A 11 6.64 5.83 9.88
N GLN A 12 5.56 6.50 10.27
CA GLN A 12 4.41 5.89 10.95
C GLN A 12 3.07 6.44 10.46
N GLN A 13 3.06 7.14 9.33
CA GLN A 13 1.86 7.79 8.82
C GLN A 13 1.75 7.70 7.30
N ALA A 14 0.53 7.55 6.82
CA ALA A 14 0.17 7.64 5.41
C ALA A 14 -0.62 8.94 5.19
N GLU A 15 -0.18 9.76 4.23
CA GLU A 15 -0.83 11.02 3.90
C GLU A 15 -1.26 11.03 2.44
N GLN A 16 -2.51 11.43 2.17
CA GLN A 16 -2.97 11.64 0.80
C GLN A 16 -2.44 12.96 0.25
N ILE A 17 -1.69 12.87 -0.84
CA ILE A 17 -1.15 14.02 -1.55
C ILE A 17 -1.69 14.08 -2.98
N SER A 18 -1.73 15.28 -3.54
CA SER A 18 -2.06 15.47 -4.96
C SER A 18 -0.76 15.52 -5.77
N VAL A 19 -0.58 14.56 -6.66
CA VAL A 19 0.54 14.50 -7.60
C VAL A 19 0.05 14.72 -9.02
N ASP A 20 0.95 15.05 -9.94
CA ASP A 20 0.62 15.04 -11.36
C ASP A 20 0.58 13.59 -11.85
N ALA A 21 -0.43 13.26 -12.64
CA ALA A 21 -0.77 11.90 -13.05
C ALA A 21 0.22 11.27 -14.06
N SER A 22 1.41 11.85 -14.24
CA SER A 22 2.40 11.30 -15.18
C SER A 22 3.35 10.35 -14.42
N PRO A 23 3.52 9.08 -14.84
CA PRO A 23 4.31 8.08 -14.12
C PRO A 23 5.81 8.39 -14.00
N MET A 24 6.33 9.36 -14.76
CA MET A 24 7.69 9.90 -14.67
C MET A 24 7.72 11.40 -14.41
N SER A 25 6.63 11.95 -13.88
CA SER A 25 6.54 13.39 -13.66
C SER A 25 7.61 13.85 -12.64
N PRO A 26 8.16 15.06 -12.79
CA PRO A 26 9.09 15.62 -11.81
C PRO A 26 8.47 15.70 -10.40
N PHE A 27 7.15 15.58 -10.25
CA PHE A 27 6.48 15.57 -8.95
C PHE A 27 6.77 14.34 -8.10
N THR A 28 7.01 13.16 -8.69
CA THR A 28 7.50 12.00 -7.92
C THR A 28 8.89 12.29 -7.35
N HIS A 29 9.69 13.09 -8.07
CA HIS A 29 10.98 13.57 -7.58
C HIS A 29 10.82 14.64 -6.50
N ASP A 30 9.79 15.48 -6.59
CA ASP A 30 9.49 16.52 -5.60
C ASP A 30 8.98 15.90 -4.29
N ALA A 31 8.02 14.98 -4.36
CA ALA A 31 7.43 14.30 -3.20
C ALA A 31 8.46 13.43 -2.45
N LEU A 32 9.35 12.74 -3.17
CA LEU A 32 10.40 11.91 -2.58
C LEU A 32 11.71 12.69 -2.36
N GLY A 33 11.84 13.91 -2.88
CA GLY A 33 13.07 14.70 -2.82
C GLY A 33 14.28 14.10 -3.57
N GLY A 34 14.07 13.34 -4.65
CA GLY A 34 15.14 12.67 -5.37
C GLY A 34 14.67 11.79 -6.53
N THR A 35 15.56 11.00 -7.12
CA THR A 35 15.19 10.06 -8.19
C THR A 35 14.30 8.94 -7.62
N PRO A 36 13.05 8.80 -8.08
CA PRO A 36 12.19 7.71 -7.68
C PRO A 36 12.66 6.38 -8.29
N THR A 37 12.52 5.30 -7.56
CA THR A 37 12.68 3.92 -8.05
C THR A 37 11.52 3.08 -7.58
N ILE A 38 11.12 2.10 -8.39
CA ILE A 38 10.08 1.14 -8.01
C ILE A 38 10.67 0.20 -6.96
N MET A 39 10.07 0.19 -5.77
CA MET A 39 10.43 -0.68 -4.65
C MET A 39 9.45 -1.84 -4.49
N GLY A 40 8.26 -1.73 -5.08
CA GLY A 40 7.24 -2.77 -5.02
C GLY A 40 6.11 -2.51 -6.03
N ALA A 41 5.45 -3.58 -6.45
CA ALA A 41 4.28 -3.52 -7.32
C ALA A 41 3.30 -4.63 -6.96
N TRP A 42 2.00 -4.32 -6.97
CA TRP A 42 0.93 -5.26 -6.64
C TRP A 42 -0.04 -5.42 -7.81
N ASN A 43 -0.70 -6.59 -7.86
CA ASN A 43 -1.78 -6.83 -8.80
C ASN A 43 -2.92 -5.83 -8.54
N GLY A 44 -3.34 -5.11 -9.59
CA GLY A 44 -4.28 -3.98 -9.48
C GLY A 44 -3.69 -2.63 -9.87
N GLY A 45 -2.44 -2.58 -10.36
CA GLY A 45 -1.82 -1.35 -10.85
C GLY A 45 -1.14 -0.52 -9.78
N VAL A 46 -1.18 -0.95 -8.51
CA VAL A 46 -0.55 -0.22 -7.42
C VAL A 46 0.97 -0.41 -7.44
N VAL A 47 1.70 0.69 -7.45
CA VAL A 47 3.16 0.72 -7.41
C VAL A 47 3.66 1.54 -6.22
N LEU A 48 4.71 1.04 -5.58
CA LEU A 48 5.44 1.71 -4.52
C LEU A 48 6.74 2.27 -5.08
N LEU A 49 6.90 3.57 -4.93
CA LEU A 49 8.05 4.34 -5.37
C LEU A 49 8.81 4.80 -4.13
N GLY A 50 10.08 4.44 -4.03
CA GLY A 50 11.00 4.95 -3.01
C GLY A 50 12.09 5.79 -3.64
N ARG A 51 12.97 6.36 -2.82
CA ARG A 51 14.17 7.01 -3.35
C ARG A 51 15.17 5.95 -3.82
N ALA A 52 15.69 6.12 -5.03
CA ALA A 52 16.76 5.26 -5.56
C ALA A 52 18.00 5.24 -4.65
N GLN A 53 18.26 6.39 -4.01
CA GLN A 53 19.29 6.52 -3.00
C GLN A 53 18.69 7.23 -1.77
N PRO A 54 18.24 6.47 -0.75
CA PRO A 54 17.75 7.07 0.49
C PRO A 54 18.90 7.80 1.20
N SER A 55 18.57 8.89 1.90
CA SER A 55 19.54 9.56 2.78
C SER A 55 19.85 8.65 3.97
N ASP A 56 21.05 8.75 4.55
CA ASP A 56 21.39 8.02 5.79
C ASP A 56 20.45 8.38 6.97
N ASP A 57 19.91 9.60 6.93
CA ASP A 57 18.93 10.13 7.89
C ASP A 57 17.48 9.67 7.58
N ALA A 58 17.26 8.92 6.50
CA ALA A 58 15.95 8.40 6.18
C ALA A 58 15.54 7.37 7.23
N ALA A 59 14.35 7.56 7.78
CA ALA A 59 13.79 6.64 8.75
C ALA A 59 13.06 5.49 8.06
N ASP A 60 12.97 4.37 8.77
CA ASP A 60 12.31 3.17 8.28
C ASP A 60 10.80 3.38 8.32
N VAL A 61 10.13 3.12 7.19
CA VAL A 61 8.66 3.12 7.13
C VAL A 61 8.16 1.87 7.83
N ASP A 62 7.19 2.06 8.72
CA ASP A 62 6.57 1.00 9.49
C ASP A 62 5.96 -0.07 8.56
N GLU A 63 6.24 -1.33 8.87
CA GLU A 63 5.76 -2.45 8.04
C GLU A 63 4.23 -2.57 8.08
N ALA A 64 3.55 -2.05 9.11
CA ALA A 64 2.09 -2.04 9.18
C ALA A 64 1.45 -1.13 8.11
N LEU A 65 2.21 -0.17 7.57
CA LEU A 65 1.78 0.68 6.45
C LEU A 65 2.01 0.02 5.08
N LEU A 66 2.57 -1.18 5.05
CA LEU A 66 3.01 -1.83 3.81
C LEU A 66 2.41 -3.23 3.73
N ARG A 67 1.87 -3.60 2.56
CA ARG A 67 1.40 -4.97 2.36
C ARG A 67 2.57 -5.97 2.41
N PRO A 68 2.51 -7.02 3.24
CA PRO A 68 3.59 -8.01 3.36
C PRO A 68 3.71 -8.92 2.14
N ASP A 69 2.66 -9.08 1.35
CA ASP A 69 2.49 -10.20 0.42
C ASP A 69 3.36 -10.17 -0.86
N ARG A 70 3.92 -9.01 -1.24
CA ARG A 70 4.58 -8.85 -2.56
C ARG A 70 5.79 -7.91 -2.56
N ARG A 71 6.39 -7.63 -1.39
CA ARG A 71 7.62 -6.82 -1.30
C ARG A 71 8.83 -7.68 -0.93
N GLU A 72 10.02 -7.25 -1.33
CA GLU A 72 11.24 -7.86 -0.79
C GLU A 72 11.33 -7.59 0.73
N PRO A 73 11.70 -8.58 1.54
CA PRO A 73 11.84 -8.41 2.98
C PRO A 73 12.98 -7.41 3.26
N GLY A 74 12.64 -6.30 3.90
CA GLY A 74 13.60 -5.25 4.23
C GLY A 74 12.93 -4.00 4.76
N ALA A 75 13.64 -3.28 5.63
CA ALA A 75 13.20 -1.97 6.10
C ALA A 75 13.33 -0.97 4.93
N LEU A 76 12.19 -0.44 4.47
CA LEU A 76 12.17 0.54 3.39
C LEU A 76 12.33 1.93 3.98
N LYS A 77 13.28 2.67 3.44
CA LYS A 77 13.63 4.01 3.89
C LYS A 77 12.68 5.03 3.29
N GLY A 78 11.97 5.75 4.15
CA GLY A 78 10.98 6.76 3.78
C GLY A 78 11.60 8.09 3.33
N PRO A 79 10.80 8.99 2.74
CA PRO A 79 9.39 8.80 2.39
C PRO A 79 9.23 7.81 1.20
N LEU A 80 8.09 7.14 1.14
CA LEU A 80 7.70 6.26 0.03
C LEU A 80 6.38 6.77 -0.56
N LEU A 81 6.19 6.63 -1.86
CA LEU A 81 5.00 7.07 -2.57
C LEU A 81 4.26 5.86 -3.13
N LEU A 82 3.00 5.71 -2.75
CA LEU A 82 2.10 4.70 -3.25
C LEU A 82 1.14 5.34 -4.25
N THR A 83 1.04 4.76 -5.43
CA THR A 83 0.16 5.28 -6.49
C THR A 83 -0.41 4.14 -7.32
N CYS A 84 -1.60 4.34 -7.87
CA CYS A 84 -2.25 3.38 -8.76
C CYS A 84 -2.05 3.81 -10.21
N ALA A 85 -1.41 2.95 -10.99
CA ALA A 85 -1.18 3.08 -12.42
C ALA A 85 -1.93 1.96 -13.16
N ASP A 86 -2.94 2.32 -13.95
CA ASP A 86 -3.57 1.40 -14.91
C ASP A 86 -2.98 1.68 -16.29
N GLY A 87 -2.04 0.84 -16.72
CA GLY A 87 -1.31 1.05 -17.97
C GLY A 87 -0.44 2.30 -17.95
N GLU A 88 -0.83 3.33 -18.72
CA GLU A 88 -0.12 4.63 -18.81
C GLU A 88 -0.79 5.74 -17.97
N ASP A 89 -1.97 5.50 -17.40
CA ASP A 89 -2.74 6.49 -16.67
C ASP A 89 -2.63 6.28 -15.16
N VAL A 90 -2.25 7.34 -14.44
CA VAL A 90 -2.28 7.34 -12.97
C VAL A 90 -3.69 7.70 -12.50
N LEU A 91 -4.29 6.81 -11.72
CA LEU A 91 -5.64 6.95 -11.19
C LEU A 91 -5.66 7.66 -9.83
N ASN A 92 -6.84 8.13 -9.41
CA ASN A 92 -7.03 8.70 -8.08
C ASN A 92 -6.96 7.61 -7.02
N PHE A 93 -5.79 7.47 -6.40
CA PHE A 93 -5.57 6.56 -5.28
C PHE A 93 -5.77 7.34 -3.96
N THR A 94 -6.94 7.17 -3.35
CA THR A 94 -7.36 7.90 -2.14
C THR A 94 -6.94 7.18 -0.86
N LEU A 95 -7.02 7.86 0.28
CA LEU A 95 -6.71 7.24 1.57
C LEU A 95 -7.66 6.06 1.86
N GLU A 96 -8.94 6.18 1.52
CA GLU A 96 -9.91 5.09 1.64
C GLU A 96 -9.52 3.87 0.80
N ASP A 97 -9.03 4.07 -0.42
CA ASP A 97 -8.58 2.98 -1.28
C ASP A 97 -7.33 2.31 -0.70
N TYR A 98 -6.41 3.09 -0.15
CA TYR A 98 -5.24 2.59 0.57
C TYR A 98 -5.60 1.82 1.84
N GLU A 99 -6.54 2.30 2.65
CA GLU A 99 -7.02 1.60 3.85
C GLU A 99 -7.71 0.29 3.49
N GLN A 100 -8.52 0.26 2.42
CA GLN A 100 -9.10 -0.98 1.92
C GLN A 100 -8.03 -1.92 1.34
N TRP A 101 -7.03 -1.38 0.66
CA TRP A 101 -5.93 -2.14 0.12
C TRP A 101 -5.07 -2.78 1.23
N LEU A 102 -4.77 -2.03 2.30
CA LEU A 102 -4.08 -2.55 3.49
C LEU A 102 -4.95 -3.53 4.28
N GLY A 103 -6.19 -3.16 4.56
CA GLY A 103 -7.14 -3.89 5.40
C GLY A 103 -7.77 -5.09 4.72
N GLY A 104 -7.65 -5.22 3.39
CA GLY A 104 -8.08 -6.38 2.62
C GLY A 104 -7.18 -7.60 2.84
N SER A 105 -7.12 -8.08 4.08
CA SER A 105 -6.83 -9.47 4.39
C SER A 105 -8.17 -10.22 4.32
N ASP A 106 -8.27 -11.16 3.40
CA ASP A 106 -9.31 -12.21 3.32
C ASP A 106 -10.63 -11.91 4.04
N ASP A 107 -11.60 -11.34 3.32
CA ASP A 107 -13.01 -11.70 3.58
C ASP A 107 -13.24 -13.13 3.06
N GLU A 108 -12.53 -14.09 3.67
CA GLU A 108 -12.96 -15.48 3.79
C GLU A 108 -13.16 -15.75 5.29
N THR A 109 -13.96 -14.90 5.94
CA THR A 109 -14.68 -15.31 7.14
C THR A 109 -15.96 -16.04 6.75
N ASP A 110 -15.82 -17.15 6.01
CA ASP A 110 -16.86 -18.16 6.00
C ASP A 110 -16.72 -19.00 7.29
N GLY A 111 -17.67 -18.82 8.20
CA GLY A 111 -18.11 -19.91 9.06
C GLY A 111 -17.43 -20.09 10.42
N ALA A 112 -17.34 -19.03 11.24
CA ALA A 112 -17.42 -19.23 12.69
C ALA A 112 -18.87 -19.61 13.09
N ALA A 113 -19.33 -20.81 12.71
CA ALA A 113 -20.53 -21.41 13.28
C ALA A 113 -20.13 -22.36 14.40
N SER A 114 -20.26 -21.85 15.62
CA SER A 114 -20.23 -22.65 16.83
C SER A 114 -21.41 -23.63 16.83
N GLU A 115 -21.15 -24.92 16.64
CA GLU A 115 -22.10 -25.98 17.00
C GLU A 115 -21.46 -26.93 18.03
N ALA A 116 -21.16 -26.38 19.20
CA ALA A 116 -21.10 -27.16 20.43
C ALA A 116 -22.52 -27.23 21.01
N GLY A 117 -23.28 -28.25 20.58
CA GLY A 117 -24.65 -28.46 21.02
C GLY A 117 -25.00 -29.95 20.99
N ALA A 118 -24.68 -30.63 22.09
CA ALA A 118 -25.01 -32.03 22.32
C ALA A 118 -26.52 -32.28 22.20
N LEU A 119 -26.94 -33.18 21.31
CA LEU A 119 -28.23 -33.86 21.41
C LEU A 119 -28.03 -35.38 21.35
N ASN A 120 -28.22 -35.94 22.54
CA ASN A 120 -28.38 -37.31 22.97
C ASN A 120 -29.50 -38.06 22.24
N GLU A 121 -29.21 -39.20 21.63
CA GLU A 121 -30.15 -40.28 21.24
C GLU A 121 -29.30 -41.46 20.70
N ASN A 122 -29.39 -42.74 21.07
CA ASN A 122 -30.27 -43.52 21.92
C ASN A 122 -29.41 -44.67 22.50
N ALA A 123 -29.59 -44.95 23.79
CA ALA A 123 -29.29 -46.24 24.37
C ALA A 123 -30.60 -46.79 24.96
N ASP A 124 -30.86 -48.06 24.65
CA ASP A 124 -31.99 -48.91 25.01
C ASP A 124 -33.21 -48.90 24.06
#